data_AF-A0A6B2JJB0-F1
#
_entry.id   AF-A0A6B2JJB0-F1
#
_cell.length_a   1.000
_cell.length_b   1.000
_cell.length_c   1.000
_cell.angle_alpha   90.00
_cell.angle_beta   90.00
_cell.angle_gamma   90.00
#
_symmetry.space_group_name_H-M   'P 1'
#
loop_
_entity.id
_entity.type
_entity.pdbx_description
1 polymer ?
#
loop_
_entity_poly.entity_id
_entity_poly.type
_entity_poly.pdbx_seq_one_letter_code
_entity_poly.pdbx_strand_id
1 'polypeptide(L)'
;MRAFLSNRHTDVVEPVTALIEENPSELQAQNEMIRLCDLALRSAFMMQDRPAAERLLKHAGVLSPLSHFRAALAFEDGDRKMGWAWMANASYHSKSLHFFASLGLNSAVRNPNWPLIARGDGITFQEPEVEVQGEGREARYAIVFSTDSGYLKRFLPQSLGSLRARCTGYLAVYHVIEPDAEAMELMRAHAGDDVIFFIERKAQLADRSYYASARFFAARRVIQDMGLPAFVFDIDMRCEKDFAELLDHPRFAPRKMQIRLMRGMSLPWHRIIAHAVYAPATPQALAYLTLICDYVRLFFSRSHGEDLWWIDQNAMFFSYLQRPPGEFANLPGKLLKEHLTFPKMFEDKDKALQSP
;
A
#
# COMPACT_ATOMS: atom_id res chain seq x y z
N MET A 1 -8.98 15.94 -18.81
CA MET A 1 -9.32 15.95 -17.36
C MET A 1 -10.76 15.52 -17.07
N ARG A 2 -11.79 16.27 -17.50
CA ARG A 2 -13.21 15.91 -17.24
C ARG A 2 -13.55 14.48 -17.67
N ALA A 3 -13.13 14.06 -18.87
CA ALA A 3 -13.31 12.70 -19.35
C ALA A 3 -12.68 11.63 -18.43
N PHE A 4 -11.44 11.85 -17.99
CA PHE A 4 -10.75 10.96 -17.04
C PHE A 4 -11.52 10.81 -15.72
N LEU A 5 -11.95 11.92 -15.12
CA LEU A 5 -12.70 11.90 -13.86
C LEU A 5 -14.09 11.25 -14.00
N SER A 6 -14.65 11.19 -15.21
CA SER A 6 -15.89 10.50 -15.54
C SER A 6 -15.68 9.07 -16.06
N ASN A 7 -14.49 8.48 -15.90
CA ASN A 7 -14.11 7.15 -16.40
C ASN A 7 -14.28 6.96 -17.93
N ARG A 8 -14.28 8.06 -18.70
CA ARG A 8 -14.29 8.03 -20.17
C ARG A 8 -12.86 8.01 -20.69
N HIS A 9 -12.18 6.89 -20.47
CA HIS A 9 -10.75 6.75 -20.72
C HIS A 9 -10.38 6.80 -22.22
N THR A 10 -11.21 6.24 -23.10
CA THR A 10 -11.02 6.31 -24.56
C THR A 10 -11.03 7.75 -25.07
N ASP A 11 -11.91 8.60 -24.52
CA ASP A 11 -11.99 10.04 -24.82
C ASP A 11 -10.75 10.83 -24.36
N VAL A 12 -9.81 10.18 -23.65
CA VAL A 12 -8.52 10.75 -23.27
C VAL A 12 -7.40 10.18 -24.14
N VAL A 13 -7.37 8.86 -24.33
CA VAL A 13 -6.26 8.16 -24.98
C VAL A 13 -6.15 8.52 -26.46
N GLU A 14 -7.23 8.41 -27.23
CA GLU A 14 -7.17 8.59 -28.69
C GLU A 14 -6.81 10.03 -29.10
N PRO A 15 -7.45 11.09 -28.54
CA PRO A 15 -7.11 12.45 -28.91
C PRO A 15 -5.66 12.83 -28.56
N VAL A 16 -5.16 12.37 -27.41
CA VAL A 16 -3.79 12.65 -26.99
C VAL A 16 -2.79 11.87 -27.85
N THR A 17 -3.11 10.64 -28.23
CA THR A 17 -2.25 9.85 -29.14
C THR A 17 -2.12 10.53 -30.50
N ALA A 18 -3.24 10.92 -31.12
CA ALA A 18 -3.24 11.62 -32.40
C ALA A 18 -2.42 12.93 -32.33
N LEU A 19 -2.61 13.73 -31.27
CA LEU A 19 -1.90 14.98 -31.07
C LEU A 19 -0.38 14.80 -31.00
N ILE A 20 0.10 13.76 -30.31
CA ILE A 20 1.54 13.46 -30.17
C ILE A 20 2.12 12.89 -31.47
N GLU A 21 1.36 12.07 -32.20
CA GLU A 21 1.80 11.52 -33.48
C GLU A 21 1.97 12.61 -34.54
N GLU A 22 1.10 13.63 -34.53
CA GLU A 22 1.19 14.80 -35.41
C GLU A 22 2.34 15.74 -35.01
N ASN A 23 2.62 15.89 -33.70
CA ASN A 23 3.54 16.91 -33.18
C ASN A 23 4.58 16.36 -32.18
N PRO A 24 5.39 15.34 -32.53
CA PRO A 24 6.24 14.64 -31.58
C PRO A 24 7.33 15.53 -30.97
N SER A 25 7.78 16.57 -31.67
CA SER A 25 8.79 17.52 -31.19
C SER A 25 8.27 18.44 -30.08
N GLU A 26 6.97 18.72 -30.02
CA GLU A 26 6.39 19.61 -29.01
C GLU A 26 6.41 19.00 -27.61
N LEU A 27 6.43 17.67 -27.53
CA LEU A 27 6.40 16.94 -26.28
C LEU A 27 7.58 17.27 -25.34
N GLN A 28 8.76 17.56 -25.91
CA GLN A 28 9.95 17.92 -25.13
C GLN A 28 9.93 19.38 -24.66
N ALA A 29 9.16 20.24 -25.33
CA ALA A 29 9.16 21.68 -25.09
C ALA A 29 8.04 22.14 -24.15
N GLN A 30 7.01 21.31 -23.90
CA GLN A 30 5.79 21.74 -23.22
C GLN A 30 5.40 20.82 -22.06
N ASN A 31 5.48 21.35 -20.82
CA ASN A 31 5.04 20.65 -19.61
C ASN A 31 3.58 20.19 -19.67
N GLU A 32 2.71 20.96 -20.32
CA GLU A 32 1.29 20.61 -20.48
C GLU A 32 1.12 19.36 -21.33
N MET A 33 1.90 19.21 -22.40
CA MET A 33 1.89 18.02 -23.24
C MET A 33 2.34 16.78 -22.46
N ILE A 34 3.41 16.90 -21.66
CA ILE A 34 3.87 15.82 -20.76
C ILE A 34 2.74 15.41 -19.80
N ARG A 35 2.06 16.39 -19.21
CA ARG A 35 0.96 16.14 -18.27
C ARG A 35 -0.27 15.49 -18.93
N LEU A 36 -0.56 15.85 -20.19
CA LEU A 36 -1.60 15.18 -20.98
C LEU A 36 -1.20 13.74 -21.30
N CYS A 37 0.07 13.49 -21.63
CA CYS A 37 0.60 12.14 -21.84
C CYS A 37 0.51 11.28 -20.58
N ASP A 38 0.89 11.81 -19.41
CA ASP A 38 0.74 11.13 -18.11
C ASP A 38 -0.72 10.70 -17.91
N LEU A 39 -1.69 11.57 -18.18
CA LEU A 39 -3.12 11.27 -18.07
C LEU A 39 -3.61 10.22 -19.09
N ALA A 40 -3.13 10.29 -20.33
CA ALA A 40 -3.48 9.34 -21.38
C ALA A 40 -2.87 7.96 -21.12
N LEU A 41 -1.60 7.89 -20.74
CA LEU A 41 -0.94 6.64 -20.35
C LEU A 41 -1.68 5.99 -19.16
N ARG A 42 -2.04 6.77 -18.14
CA ARG A 42 -2.86 6.25 -17.02
C ARG A 42 -4.18 5.67 -17.50
N SER A 43 -4.88 6.37 -18.38
CA SER A 43 -6.13 5.89 -18.98
C SER A 43 -5.93 4.57 -19.72
N ALA A 44 -4.87 4.46 -20.53
CA ALA A 44 -4.55 3.23 -21.25
C ALA A 44 -4.29 2.05 -20.30
N PHE A 45 -3.49 2.25 -19.24
CA PHE A 45 -3.26 1.21 -18.24
C PHE A 45 -4.52 0.84 -17.43
N MET A 46 -5.38 1.81 -17.10
CA MET A 46 -6.66 1.55 -16.41
C MET A 46 -7.61 0.74 -17.29
N MET A 47 -7.62 0.98 -18.61
CA MET A 47 -8.36 0.17 -19.58
C MET A 47 -7.69 -1.18 -19.89
N GLN A 48 -6.44 -1.38 -19.46
CA GLN A 48 -5.60 -2.51 -19.87
C GLN A 48 -5.36 -2.54 -21.39
N ASP A 49 -5.36 -1.37 -22.04
CA ASP A 49 -5.10 -1.19 -23.46
C ASP A 49 -3.58 -1.04 -23.71
N ARG A 50 -2.90 -2.18 -23.76
CA ARG A 50 -1.46 -2.24 -24.01
C ARG A 50 -1.07 -1.64 -25.37
N PRO A 51 -1.75 -1.95 -26.50
CA PRO A 51 -1.42 -1.33 -27.78
C PRO A 51 -1.45 0.21 -27.72
N ALA A 52 -2.46 0.81 -27.09
CA ALA A 52 -2.51 2.27 -26.96
C ALA A 52 -1.40 2.82 -26.06
N ALA A 53 -1.09 2.14 -24.95
CA ALA A 53 0.03 2.52 -24.09
C ALA A 53 1.37 2.47 -24.86
N GLU A 54 1.61 1.42 -25.65
CA GLU A 54 2.83 1.28 -26.45
C GLU A 54 2.95 2.36 -27.54
N ARG A 55 1.84 2.72 -28.21
CA ARG A 55 1.82 3.86 -29.16
C ARG A 55 2.26 5.16 -28.50
N LEU A 56 1.66 5.51 -27.36
CA LEU A 56 2.03 6.70 -26.59
C LEU A 56 3.50 6.66 -26.15
N LEU A 57 3.96 5.51 -25.63
CA LEU A 57 5.33 5.36 -25.12
C LEU A 57 6.40 5.38 -26.21
N LYS A 58 6.05 5.06 -27.47
CA LYS A 58 6.97 5.19 -28.61
C LYS A 58 7.54 6.61 -28.71
N HIS A 59 6.71 7.61 -28.45
CA HIS A 59 7.08 9.03 -28.51
C HIS A 59 7.46 9.57 -27.13
N ALA A 60 6.73 9.18 -26.09
CA ALA A 60 6.81 9.82 -24.78
C ALA A 60 7.67 9.07 -23.75
N GLY A 61 7.88 7.77 -23.93
CA GLY A 61 8.42 6.90 -22.88
C GLY A 61 9.91 7.08 -22.57
N VAL A 62 10.66 7.81 -23.41
CA VAL A 62 12.07 8.15 -23.14
C VAL A 62 12.21 9.36 -22.20
N LEU A 63 11.14 10.15 -22.05
CA LEU A 63 11.16 11.34 -21.21
C LEU A 63 11.16 10.93 -19.75
N SER A 64 12.06 11.52 -18.97
CA SER A 64 12.22 11.22 -17.55
C SER A 64 10.87 11.24 -16.78
N PRO A 65 9.96 12.22 -16.96
CA PRO A 65 8.66 12.22 -16.30
C PRO A 65 7.74 11.04 -16.62
N LEU A 66 7.89 10.43 -17.80
CA LEU A 66 6.98 9.38 -18.29
C LEU A 66 7.64 8.00 -18.36
N SER A 67 8.94 7.90 -18.11
CA SER A 67 9.68 6.65 -18.20
C SER A 67 9.22 5.58 -17.19
N HIS A 68 8.57 5.98 -16.09
CA HIS A 68 7.96 5.05 -15.13
C HIS A 68 6.86 4.17 -15.77
N PHE A 69 6.20 4.62 -16.84
CA PHE A 69 5.25 3.79 -17.59
C PHE A 69 5.96 2.71 -18.43
N ARG A 70 7.16 2.98 -18.96
CA ARG A 70 7.98 1.93 -19.59
C ARG A 70 8.49 0.94 -18.56
N ALA A 71 8.88 1.42 -17.38
CA ALA A 71 9.24 0.55 -16.27
C ALA A 71 8.09 -0.38 -15.90
N ALA A 72 6.86 0.15 -15.85
CA ALA A 72 5.66 -0.61 -15.59
C ALA A 72 5.46 -1.77 -16.59
N LEU A 73 5.49 -1.51 -17.90
CA LEU A 73 5.38 -2.57 -18.90
C LEU A 73 6.49 -3.62 -18.76
N ALA A 74 7.74 -3.19 -18.57
CA ALA A 74 8.87 -4.10 -18.42
C ALA A 74 8.73 -5.00 -17.17
N PHE A 75 8.25 -4.47 -16.04
CA PHE A 75 7.96 -5.28 -14.87
C PHE A 75 6.80 -6.26 -15.09
N GLU A 76 5.76 -5.87 -15.84
CA GLU A 76 4.66 -6.77 -16.21
C GLU A 76 5.12 -7.92 -17.10
N ASP A 77 6.07 -7.66 -17.99
CA ASP A 77 6.69 -8.66 -18.88
C ASP A 77 7.69 -9.57 -18.15
N GLY A 78 7.97 -9.31 -16.88
CA GLY A 78 8.99 -10.01 -16.11
C GLY A 78 10.43 -9.60 -16.43
N ASP A 79 10.64 -8.61 -17.32
CA ASP A 79 11.95 -8.02 -17.60
C ASP A 79 12.32 -7.02 -16.50
N ARG A 80 12.72 -7.57 -15.34
CA ARG A 80 13.14 -6.78 -14.18
C ARG A 80 14.33 -5.88 -14.51
N LYS A 81 15.24 -6.32 -15.39
CA LYS A 81 16.44 -5.55 -15.75
C LYS A 81 16.03 -4.25 -16.46
N MET A 82 15.18 -4.34 -17.48
CA MET A 82 14.67 -3.16 -18.17
C MET A 82 13.73 -2.34 -17.29
N GLY A 83 12.93 -2.97 -16.44
CA GLY A 83 12.10 -2.28 -15.46
C GLY A 83 12.92 -1.34 -14.57
N TRP A 84 14.05 -1.83 -14.03
CA TRP A 84 14.97 -1.01 -13.24
C TRP A 84 15.68 0.07 -14.06
N ALA A 85 16.09 -0.22 -15.30
CA ALA A 85 16.70 0.78 -16.17
C ALA A 85 15.77 1.97 -16.44
N TRP A 86 14.49 1.69 -16.69
CA TRP A 86 13.49 2.74 -16.86
C TRP A 86 13.14 3.46 -15.56
N MET A 87 13.05 2.76 -14.43
CA MET A 87 12.86 3.41 -13.12
C MET A 87 14.01 4.34 -12.75
N ALA A 88 15.25 3.99 -13.09
CA ALA A 88 16.42 4.84 -12.85
C ALA A 88 16.33 6.18 -13.60
N ASN A 89 15.67 6.20 -14.76
CA ASN A 89 15.42 7.41 -15.56
C ASN A 89 14.17 8.19 -15.09
N ALA A 90 13.30 7.59 -14.27
CA ALA A 90 12.05 8.21 -13.86
C ALA A 90 12.25 9.42 -12.96
N SER A 91 11.64 10.56 -13.29
CA SER A 91 11.68 11.73 -12.43
C SER A 91 10.86 11.50 -11.15
N TYR A 92 11.07 12.36 -10.16
CA TYR A 92 10.15 12.50 -9.04
C TYR A 92 8.82 13.11 -9.50
N HIS A 93 7.79 13.01 -8.67
CA HIS A 93 6.52 13.67 -8.95
C HIS A 93 6.70 15.18 -8.96
N SER A 94 5.98 15.84 -9.86
CA SER A 94 5.89 17.29 -9.96
C SER A 94 4.48 17.65 -10.42
N LYS A 95 3.84 18.60 -9.73
CA LYS A 95 2.48 19.06 -10.07
C LYS A 95 2.39 19.69 -11.47
N SER A 96 3.51 20.20 -12.01
CA SER A 96 3.56 20.77 -13.36
C SER A 96 3.62 19.71 -14.46
N LEU A 97 4.16 18.53 -14.15
CA LEU A 97 4.42 17.48 -15.13
C LEU A 97 3.48 16.28 -15.01
N HIS A 98 2.91 16.06 -13.83
CA HIS A 98 2.18 14.84 -13.52
C HIS A 98 0.77 15.12 -13.01
N PHE A 99 -0.08 14.11 -13.13
CA PHE A 99 -1.34 14.07 -12.41
C PHE A 99 -1.15 13.60 -10.96
N PHE A 100 -2.09 13.94 -10.05
CA PHE A 100 -2.01 13.56 -8.62
C PHE A 100 -1.84 12.05 -8.43
N ALA A 101 -2.40 11.24 -9.32
CA ALA A 101 -2.23 9.79 -9.29
C ALA A 101 -0.78 9.32 -9.56
N SER A 102 0.17 10.22 -9.84
CA SER A 102 1.61 9.95 -9.93
C SER A 102 2.35 10.31 -8.65
N LEU A 103 1.67 10.76 -7.58
CA LEU A 103 2.32 11.20 -6.35
C LEU A 103 3.20 10.10 -5.71
N GLY A 104 2.81 8.83 -5.87
CA GLY A 104 3.64 7.69 -5.43
C GLY A 104 5.00 7.56 -6.13
N LEU A 105 5.31 8.34 -7.17
CA LEU A 105 6.67 8.39 -7.73
C LEU A 105 7.68 8.98 -6.74
N ASN A 106 7.23 9.78 -5.77
CA ASN A 106 8.09 10.29 -4.72
C ASN A 106 8.57 9.20 -3.77
N SER A 107 7.77 8.15 -3.60
CA SER A 107 8.07 7.01 -2.75
C SER A 107 8.45 5.76 -3.55
N ALA A 108 8.85 5.90 -4.83
CA ALA A 108 9.28 4.78 -5.67
C ALA A 108 10.81 4.67 -5.70
N VAL A 109 11.36 3.50 -5.38
CA VAL A 109 12.81 3.26 -5.51
C VAL A 109 13.24 3.20 -6.96
N ARG A 110 14.45 3.69 -7.22
CA ARG A 110 15.05 3.79 -8.56
C ARG A 110 16.28 2.91 -8.73
N ASN A 111 16.58 2.07 -7.73
CA ASN A 111 17.78 1.24 -7.70
C ASN A 111 17.41 -0.20 -7.25
N PRO A 112 17.81 -1.25 -7.99
CA PRO A 112 17.56 -2.63 -7.60
C PRO A 112 18.20 -3.02 -6.26
N ASN A 113 19.29 -2.34 -5.87
CA ASN A 113 20.02 -2.57 -4.62
C ASN A 113 19.45 -1.77 -3.44
N TRP A 114 18.23 -1.25 -3.54
CA TRP A 114 17.58 -0.51 -2.46
C TRP A 114 17.60 -1.24 -1.09
N PRO A 115 17.53 -2.58 -0.97
CA PRO A 115 17.60 -3.23 0.35
C PRO A 115 18.94 -3.03 1.05
N LEU A 116 20.05 -3.00 0.30
CA LEU A 116 21.37 -2.72 0.86
C LEU A 116 21.46 -1.27 1.31
N ILE A 117 20.90 -0.36 0.51
CA ILE A 117 20.84 1.07 0.83
C ILE A 117 20.01 1.30 2.10
N ALA A 118 18.87 0.61 2.24
CA ALA A 118 17.98 0.68 3.39
C ALA A 118 18.57 0.15 4.71
N ARG A 119 19.75 -0.49 4.65
CA ARG A 119 20.48 -1.03 5.80
C ARG A 119 21.86 -0.39 6.00
N GLY A 120 22.20 0.62 5.19
CA GLY A 120 23.47 1.33 5.30
C GLY A 120 23.46 2.39 6.39
N ASP A 121 24.64 2.94 6.68
CA ASP A 121 24.87 3.89 7.79
C ASP A 121 24.09 5.22 7.65
N GLY A 122 23.57 5.54 6.47
CA GLY A 122 22.79 6.75 6.21
C GLY A 122 21.30 6.66 6.59
N ILE A 123 20.88 5.59 7.25
CA ILE A 123 19.48 5.33 7.63
C ILE A 123 19.23 5.83 9.04
N THR A 124 18.57 6.98 9.13
CA THR A 124 18.29 7.69 10.38
C THR A 124 17.00 7.23 11.04
N PHE A 125 15.99 6.84 10.25
CA PHE A 125 14.73 6.31 10.75
C PHE A 125 14.94 4.88 11.27
N GLN A 126 14.72 4.71 12.57
CA GLN A 126 14.88 3.45 13.27
C GLN A 126 13.57 2.67 13.33
N GLU A 127 13.67 1.42 13.78
CA GLU A 127 12.49 0.67 14.16
C GLU A 127 11.78 1.37 15.33
N PRO A 128 10.43 1.48 15.29
CA PRO A 128 9.69 2.09 16.38
C PRO A 128 9.86 1.33 17.69
N GLU A 129 10.14 2.07 18.76
CA GLU A 129 10.06 1.55 20.13
C GLU A 129 8.61 1.59 20.57
N VAL A 130 8.08 0.45 20.99
CA VAL A 130 6.71 0.32 21.45
C VAL A 130 6.62 -0.31 22.83
N GLU A 131 5.78 0.27 23.66
CA GLU A 131 5.28 -0.32 24.90
C GLU A 131 4.10 -1.24 24.57
N VAL A 132 4.00 -2.39 25.23
CA VAL A 132 2.91 -3.34 25.00
C VAL A 132 1.90 -3.24 26.13
N GLN A 133 0.62 -3.07 25.79
CA GLN A 133 -0.48 -3.07 26.74
C GLN A 133 -1.53 -4.11 26.34
N GLY A 134 -1.83 -5.04 27.24
CA GLY A 134 -2.65 -6.23 27.00
C GLY A 134 -1.83 -7.51 27.18
N GLU A 135 -2.50 -8.62 27.48
CA GLU A 135 -1.82 -9.89 27.76
C GLU A 135 -1.70 -10.75 26.50
N GLY A 136 -2.74 -10.74 25.66
CA GLY A 136 -2.82 -11.60 24.49
C GLY A 136 -3.06 -13.07 24.88
N ARG A 137 -4.24 -13.58 24.56
CA ARG A 137 -4.52 -15.02 24.66
C ARG A 137 -3.88 -15.80 23.53
N GLU A 138 -3.87 -17.12 23.67
CA GLU A 138 -3.68 -18.03 22.55
C GLU A 138 -4.72 -17.73 21.44
N ALA A 139 -4.22 -17.34 20.28
CA ALA A 139 -5.03 -17.01 19.11
C ALA A 139 -4.59 -17.85 17.91
N ARG A 140 -5.50 -18.05 16.95
CA ARG A 140 -5.21 -18.68 15.65
C ARG A 140 -4.54 -17.71 14.68
N TYR A 141 -4.86 -16.42 14.81
CA TYR A 141 -4.35 -15.36 13.95
C TYR A 141 -4.48 -13.99 14.63
N ALA A 142 -3.68 -13.04 14.16
CA ALA A 142 -3.77 -11.64 14.56
C ALA A 142 -4.42 -10.79 13.47
N ILE A 143 -5.11 -9.73 13.88
CA ILE A 143 -5.59 -8.67 13.00
C ILE A 143 -4.91 -7.37 13.42
N VAL A 144 -4.10 -6.83 12.52
CA VAL A 144 -3.12 -5.78 12.81
C VAL A 144 -3.53 -4.48 12.14
N PHE A 145 -3.55 -3.43 12.95
CA PHE A 145 -3.85 -2.05 12.55
C PHE A 145 -2.73 -1.11 12.97
N SER A 146 -2.69 0.07 12.36
CA SER A 146 -1.96 1.21 12.90
C SER A 146 -2.78 2.48 12.82
N THR A 147 -2.59 3.39 13.77
CA THR A 147 -3.42 4.57 13.92
C THR A 147 -2.74 5.65 14.76
N ASP A 148 -3.13 6.91 14.54
CA ASP A 148 -2.93 7.98 15.52
C ASP A 148 -4.09 8.03 16.53
N SER A 149 -4.00 8.95 17.50
CA SER A 149 -5.04 9.20 18.50
C SER A 149 -6.41 9.51 17.90
N GLY A 150 -6.47 10.35 16.85
CA GLY A 150 -7.72 10.81 16.27
C GLY A 150 -8.48 9.68 15.58
N TYR A 151 -7.78 8.87 14.80
CA TYR A 151 -8.34 7.69 14.14
C TYR A 151 -8.68 6.58 15.12
N LEU A 152 -7.90 6.39 16.19
CA LEU A 152 -8.21 5.39 17.22
C LEU A 152 -9.55 5.70 17.87
N LYS A 153 -9.73 6.93 18.37
CA LYS A 153 -10.97 7.38 19.02
C LYS A 153 -12.19 7.21 18.11
N ARG A 154 -12.00 7.47 16.81
CA ARG A 154 -13.07 7.38 15.80
C ARG A 154 -13.43 5.93 15.44
N PHE A 155 -12.45 5.07 15.21
CA PHE A 155 -12.68 3.77 14.55
C PHE A 155 -12.47 2.56 15.47
N LEU A 156 -11.88 2.71 16.67
CA LEU A 156 -11.74 1.61 17.62
C LEU A 156 -13.10 0.99 17.99
N PRO A 157 -14.16 1.75 18.36
CA PRO A 157 -15.43 1.14 18.76
C PRO A 157 -16.02 0.24 17.67
N GLN A 158 -15.90 0.66 16.42
CA GLN A 158 -16.45 -0.08 15.29
C GLN A 158 -15.58 -1.27 14.87
N SER A 159 -14.27 -1.05 14.68
CA SER A 159 -13.35 -2.11 14.28
C SER A 159 -13.34 -3.23 15.34
N LEU A 160 -13.10 -2.88 16.60
CA LEU A 160 -13.09 -3.84 17.71
C LEU A 160 -14.47 -4.43 17.98
N GLY A 161 -15.53 -3.62 17.92
CA GLY A 161 -16.90 -4.11 18.09
C GLY A 161 -17.28 -5.15 17.04
N SER A 162 -16.92 -4.92 15.78
CA SER A 162 -17.17 -5.90 14.69
C SER A 162 -16.34 -7.16 14.85
N LEU A 163 -15.08 -7.06 15.31
CA LEU A 163 -14.23 -8.21 15.61
C LEU A 163 -14.83 -9.07 16.72
N ARG A 164 -15.19 -8.47 17.85
CA ARG A 164 -15.82 -9.17 18.98
C ARG A 164 -17.15 -9.83 18.61
N ALA A 165 -17.90 -9.21 17.71
CA ALA A 165 -19.20 -9.73 17.28
C ALA A 165 -19.10 -10.84 16.24
N ARG A 166 -18.05 -10.87 15.41
CA ARG A 166 -17.99 -11.71 14.20
C ARG A 166 -16.85 -12.72 14.15
N CYS A 167 -15.78 -12.50 14.90
CA CYS A 167 -14.56 -13.30 14.78
C CYS A 167 -14.33 -14.15 16.02
N THR A 168 -13.74 -15.33 15.84
CA THR A 168 -13.33 -16.22 16.93
C THR A 168 -11.86 -16.58 16.81
N GLY A 169 -11.19 -16.84 17.94
CA GLY A 169 -9.77 -17.19 17.95
C GLY A 169 -8.85 -16.12 17.38
N TYR A 170 -9.27 -14.85 17.36
CA TYR A 170 -8.46 -13.72 16.93
C TYR A 170 -7.72 -13.08 18.11
N LEU A 171 -6.66 -12.35 17.76
CA LEU A 171 -6.01 -11.32 18.57
C LEU A 171 -6.02 -9.99 17.78
N ALA A 172 -6.64 -8.95 18.33
CA ALA A 172 -6.61 -7.63 17.71
C ALA A 172 -5.34 -6.89 18.19
N VAL A 173 -4.53 -6.39 17.24
CA VAL A 173 -3.28 -5.69 17.54
C VAL A 173 -3.35 -4.29 16.95
N TYR A 174 -3.34 -3.29 17.80
CA TYR A 174 -3.39 -1.88 17.40
C TYR A 174 -2.04 -1.22 17.68
N HIS A 175 -1.34 -0.80 16.63
CA HIS A 175 -0.17 0.06 16.76
C HIS A 175 -0.60 1.53 16.84
N VAL A 176 -0.56 2.10 18.04
CA VAL A 176 -1.03 3.45 18.33
C VAL A 176 0.17 4.39 18.47
N ILE A 177 0.20 5.43 17.65
CA ILE A 177 1.31 6.36 17.51
C ILE A 177 0.92 7.69 18.17
N GLU A 178 1.78 8.15 19.07
CA GLU A 178 1.63 9.39 19.85
C GLU A 178 0.21 9.51 20.46
N PRO A 179 -0.19 8.55 21.33
CA PRO A 179 -1.50 8.61 21.97
C PRO A 179 -1.61 9.84 22.90
N ASP A 180 -2.70 10.58 22.76
CA ASP A 180 -3.13 11.57 23.75
C ASP A 180 -3.75 10.87 24.99
N ALA A 181 -4.05 11.64 26.04
CA ALA A 181 -4.58 11.08 27.28
C ALA A 181 -5.93 10.36 27.09
N GLU A 182 -6.77 10.82 26.17
CA GLU A 182 -8.06 10.19 25.89
C GLU A 182 -7.88 8.85 25.16
N ALA A 183 -6.95 8.81 24.19
CA ALA A 183 -6.56 7.58 23.52
C ALA A 183 -5.95 6.57 24.50
N MET A 184 -5.09 7.01 25.43
CA MET A 184 -4.58 6.15 26.51
C MET A 184 -5.71 5.53 27.34
N GLU A 185 -6.77 6.29 27.62
CA GLU A 185 -7.88 5.84 28.47
C GLU A 185 -8.73 4.80 27.76
N LEU A 186 -8.97 5.01 26.47
CA LEU A 186 -9.60 4.01 25.62
C LEU A 186 -8.77 2.72 25.54
N MET A 187 -7.45 2.83 25.34
CA MET A 187 -6.60 1.65 25.31
C MET A 187 -6.65 0.89 26.64
N ARG A 188 -6.60 1.60 27.78
CA ARG A 188 -6.72 0.98 29.11
C ARG A 188 -8.06 0.28 29.32
N ALA A 189 -9.15 0.86 28.83
CA ALA A 189 -10.49 0.27 28.93
C ALA A 189 -10.69 -0.97 28.04
N HIS A 190 -9.93 -1.11 26.96
CA HIS A 190 -10.13 -2.16 25.96
C HIS A 190 -9.03 -3.24 25.92
N ALA A 191 -7.86 -2.98 26.49
CA ALA A 191 -6.76 -3.93 26.54
C ALA A 191 -7.15 -5.18 27.34
N GLY A 192 -6.70 -6.34 26.91
CA GLY A 192 -6.99 -7.60 27.59
C GLY A 192 -6.52 -8.81 26.79
N ASP A 193 -7.23 -9.92 26.95
CA ASP A 193 -6.88 -11.19 26.31
C ASP A 193 -7.02 -11.15 24.78
N ASP A 194 -8.08 -10.49 24.27
CA ASP A 194 -8.37 -10.45 22.83
C ASP A 194 -7.80 -9.21 22.13
N VAL A 195 -7.16 -8.30 22.86
CA VAL A 195 -6.67 -7.01 22.36
C VAL A 195 -5.33 -6.62 22.96
N ILE A 196 -4.36 -6.36 22.09
CA ILE A 196 -3.07 -5.75 22.43
C ILE A 196 -2.93 -4.39 21.76
N PHE A 197 -2.39 -3.44 22.50
CA PHE A 197 -1.91 -2.17 21.98
C PHE A 197 -0.38 -2.15 21.98
N PHE A 198 0.21 -1.86 20.82
CA PHE A 198 1.60 -1.44 20.70
C PHE A 198 1.62 0.08 20.69
N ILE A 199 2.25 0.67 21.71
CA ILE A 199 2.18 2.10 21.99
C ILE A 199 3.53 2.74 21.64
N GLU A 200 3.58 3.49 20.54
CA GLU A 200 4.71 4.34 20.19
C GLU A 200 4.50 5.71 20.84
N ARG A 201 5.14 5.96 21.98
CA ARG A 201 4.95 7.18 22.79
C ARG A 201 5.33 8.47 22.06
N LYS A 202 6.28 8.37 21.12
CA LYS A 202 6.81 9.49 20.36
C LYS A 202 7.13 9.02 18.95
N ALA A 203 6.50 9.63 17.97
CA ALA A 203 6.80 9.35 16.58
C ALA A 203 8.18 9.92 16.25
N GLN A 204 8.97 9.16 15.50
CA GLN A 204 10.17 9.72 14.86
C GLN A 204 9.81 10.77 13.80
N LEU A 205 8.61 10.65 13.21
CA LEU A 205 8.05 11.61 12.26
C LEU A 205 6.52 11.65 12.35
N ALA A 206 5.97 12.85 12.55
CA ALA A 206 4.53 13.10 12.56
C ALA A 206 3.97 13.20 11.12
N ASP A 207 3.91 12.06 10.42
CA ASP A 207 3.47 11.99 9.01
C ASP A 207 2.33 10.97 8.82
N ARG A 208 1.28 11.36 8.09
CA ARG A 208 0.10 10.50 7.86
C ARG A 208 0.45 9.23 7.08
N SER A 209 1.39 9.32 6.13
CA SER A 209 1.86 8.16 5.38
C SER A 209 2.66 7.21 6.28
N TYR A 210 3.32 7.73 7.33
CA TYR A 210 3.95 6.89 8.35
C TYR A 210 2.90 6.13 9.14
N TYR A 211 1.85 6.81 9.60
CA TYR A 211 0.79 6.17 10.38
C TYR A 211 0.11 5.03 9.63
N ALA A 212 -0.08 5.14 8.32
CA ALA A 212 -0.59 4.05 7.48
C ALA A 212 0.42 2.89 7.30
N SER A 213 1.72 3.21 7.25
CA SER A 213 2.79 2.21 7.04
C SER A 213 3.16 1.45 8.31
N ALA A 214 2.92 2.03 9.49
CA ALA A 214 3.37 1.51 10.77
C ALA A 214 2.80 0.13 11.14
N ARG A 215 1.64 -0.25 10.56
CA ARG A 215 1.04 -1.59 10.69
C ARG A 215 1.95 -2.71 10.22
N PHE A 216 2.88 -2.46 9.29
CA PHE A 216 3.81 -3.47 8.82
C PHE A 216 4.92 -3.77 9.83
N PHE A 217 5.36 -2.77 10.63
CA PHE A 217 6.24 -3.03 11.77
C PHE A 217 5.53 -3.88 12.83
N ALA A 218 4.26 -3.54 13.13
CA ALA A 218 3.45 -4.31 14.06
C ALA A 218 3.20 -5.75 13.57
N ALA A 219 2.86 -5.93 12.29
CA ALA A 219 2.65 -7.25 11.70
C ALA A 219 3.92 -8.11 11.71
N ARG A 220 5.08 -7.49 11.45
CA ARG A 220 6.38 -8.15 11.58
C ARG A 220 6.61 -8.62 13.01
N ARG A 221 6.36 -7.75 13.99
CA ARG A 221 6.54 -8.05 15.41
C ARG A 221 5.60 -9.17 15.89
N VAL A 222 4.35 -9.17 15.43
CA VAL A 222 3.40 -10.27 15.68
C VAL A 222 3.94 -11.61 15.18
N ILE A 223 4.42 -11.67 13.94
CA ILE A 223 4.96 -12.92 13.38
C ILE A 223 6.25 -13.34 14.10
N GLN A 224 7.13 -12.38 14.39
CA GLN A 224 8.43 -12.64 14.98
C GLN A 224 8.34 -13.06 16.45
N ASP A 225 7.57 -12.34 17.25
CA ASP A 225 7.58 -12.46 18.71
C ASP A 225 6.44 -13.36 19.21
N MET A 226 5.29 -13.38 18.51
CA MET A 226 4.11 -14.17 18.91
C MET A 226 3.93 -15.44 18.07
N GLY A 227 4.62 -15.58 16.94
CA GLY A 227 4.47 -16.73 16.06
C GLY A 227 3.08 -16.85 15.41
N LEU A 228 2.31 -15.76 15.38
CA LEU A 228 0.95 -15.73 14.84
C LEU A 228 0.93 -15.25 13.38
N PRO A 229 0.11 -15.85 12.50
CA PRO A 229 -0.15 -15.27 11.19
C PRO A 229 -0.93 -13.96 11.36
N ALA A 230 -0.63 -12.96 10.53
CA ALA A 230 -1.17 -11.61 10.64
C ALA A 230 -1.99 -11.21 9.42
N PHE A 231 -3.24 -10.80 9.63
CA PHE A 231 -3.98 -9.98 8.69
C PHE A 231 -3.66 -8.50 8.95
N VAL A 232 -3.37 -7.74 7.90
CA VAL A 232 -2.99 -6.33 7.98
C VAL A 232 -4.03 -5.51 7.23
N PHE A 233 -4.70 -4.61 7.94
CA PHE A 233 -5.79 -3.79 7.41
C PHE A 233 -5.64 -2.31 7.77
N ASP A 234 -6.42 -1.45 7.12
CA ASP A 234 -6.70 -0.11 7.66
C ASP A 234 -7.64 -0.25 8.87
N ILE A 235 -7.57 0.70 9.82
CA ILE A 235 -8.41 0.68 11.03
C ILE A 235 -9.89 0.96 10.73
N ASP A 236 -10.20 1.62 9.62
CA ASP A 236 -11.56 2.00 9.20
C ASP A 236 -12.30 0.86 8.48
N MET A 237 -12.04 -0.38 8.89
CA MET A 237 -12.68 -1.58 8.36
C MET A 237 -13.80 -2.08 9.28
N ARG A 238 -14.71 -2.86 8.71
CA ARG A 238 -15.73 -3.62 9.45
C ARG A 238 -15.66 -5.08 9.09
N CYS A 239 -15.66 -5.95 10.09
CA CYS A 239 -15.77 -7.40 9.91
C CYS A 239 -17.23 -7.78 9.68
N GLU A 240 -17.49 -8.58 8.64
CA GLU A 240 -18.81 -9.11 8.28
C GLU A 240 -18.95 -10.60 8.64
N LYS A 241 -17.83 -11.33 8.61
CA LYS A 241 -17.74 -12.76 8.93
C LYS A 241 -16.45 -13.09 9.65
N ASP A 242 -16.38 -14.30 10.21
CA ASP A 242 -15.21 -14.78 10.91
C ASP A 242 -14.03 -15.02 9.94
N PHE A 243 -12.87 -14.45 10.23
CA PHE A 243 -11.66 -14.70 9.44
C PHE A 243 -11.11 -16.12 9.60
N ALA A 244 -11.52 -16.85 10.65
CA ALA A 244 -11.26 -18.28 10.74
C ALA A 244 -11.83 -19.03 9.52
N GLU A 245 -13.04 -18.68 9.05
CA GLU A 245 -13.65 -19.25 7.85
C GLU A 245 -12.82 -18.96 6.60
N LEU A 246 -12.22 -17.76 6.53
CA LEU A 246 -11.34 -17.38 5.42
C LEU A 246 -10.08 -18.24 5.39
N LEU A 247 -9.46 -18.51 6.55
CA LEU A 247 -8.27 -19.35 6.65
C LEU A 247 -8.53 -20.79 6.21
N ASP A 248 -9.72 -21.30 6.50
CA ASP A 248 -10.14 -22.67 6.21
C ASP A 248 -10.73 -22.81 4.78
N HIS A 249 -10.93 -21.70 4.06
CA HIS A 249 -11.52 -21.69 2.73
C HIS A 249 -10.57 -22.30 1.66
N PRO A 250 -11.02 -23.23 0.78
CA PRO A 250 -10.14 -23.92 -0.19
C PRO A 250 -9.36 -23.04 -1.19
N ARG A 251 -9.92 -21.89 -1.55
CA ARG A 251 -9.25 -20.86 -2.40
C ARG A 251 -8.27 -19.97 -1.64
N PHE A 252 -8.21 -20.06 -0.32
CA PHE A 252 -7.23 -19.36 0.50
C PHE A 252 -6.02 -20.26 0.70
N ALA A 253 -4.82 -19.72 0.54
CA ALA A 253 -3.57 -20.44 0.77
C ALA A 253 -2.92 -19.89 2.05
N PRO A 254 -3.25 -20.43 3.24
CA PRO A 254 -2.82 -19.88 4.52
C PRO A 254 -1.33 -20.08 4.81
N ARG A 255 -0.60 -20.79 3.93
CA ARG A 255 0.87 -20.95 4.04
C ARG A 255 1.65 -20.01 3.11
N LYS A 256 0.95 -19.15 2.36
CA LYS A 256 1.56 -18.19 1.42
C LYS A 256 1.19 -16.78 1.82
N MET A 257 2.05 -15.82 1.47
CA MET A 257 1.70 -14.41 1.53
C MET A 257 0.50 -14.18 0.60
N GLN A 258 -0.57 -13.58 1.13
CA GLN A 258 -1.75 -13.22 0.34
C GLN A 258 -1.81 -11.71 0.19
N ILE A 259 -1.69 -11.25 -1.04
CA ILE A 259 -1.79 -9.83 -1.37
C ILE A 259 -3.00 -9.61 -2.26
N ARG A 260 -3.76 -8.56 -2.00
CA ARG A 260 -4.88 -8.19 -2.87
C ARG A 260 -4.36 -7.45 -4.10
N LEU A 261 -4.73 -7.95 -5.28
CA LEU A 261 -4.50 -7.27 -6.54
C LEU A 261 -5.78 -6.59 -7.04
N MET A 262 -5.70 -5.29 -7.32
CA MET A 262 -6.76 -4.52 -7.95
C MET A 262 -6.54 -4.42 -9.46
N ARG A 263 -7.57 -4.84 -10.22
CA ARG A 263 -7.62 -4.64 -11.67
C ARG A 263 -8.01 -3.19 -11.98
N GLY A 264 -7.62 -2.71 -13.16
CA GLY A 264 -7.96 -1.36 -13.62
C GLY A 264 -7.17 -0.23 -12.94
N MET A 265 -6.05 -0.56 -12.26
CA MET A 265 -5.11 0.45 -11.76
C MET A 265 -4.02 0.75 -12.77
N SER A 266 -3.58 2.02 -12.77
CA SER A 266 -2.70 2.60 -13.79
C SER A 266 -1.26 2.09 -13.80
N LEU A 267 -0.72 1.54 -12.71
CA LEU A 267 0.69 1.10 -12.65
C LEU A 267 0.80 -0.20 -11.83
N PRO A 268 1.80 -1.06 -12.06
CA PRO A 268 1.95 -2.35 -11.37
C PRO A 268 2.02 -2.22 -9.85
N TRP A 269 2.75 -1.24 -9.34
CA TRP A 269 2.80 -0.96 -7.90
C TRP A 269 1.47 -0.43 -7.36
N HIS A 270 0.62 0.20 -8.18
CA HIS A 270 -0.73 0.58 -7.77
C HIS A 270 -1.73 -0.57 -7.76
N ARG A 271 -1.38 -1.73 -8.35
CA ARG A 271 -2.25 -2.90 -8.36
C ARG A 271 -2.22 -3.63 -7.03
N ILE A 272 -1.12 -3.61 -6.29
CA ILE A 272 -1.06 -4.22 -4.96
C ILE A 272 -1.77 -3.31 -3.97
N ILE A 273 -2.63 -3.86 -3.12
CA ILE A 273 -3.45 -3.08 -2.19
C ILE A 273 -2.96 -3.29 -0.76
N ALA A 274 -2.42 -2.23 -0.15
CA ALA A 274 -1.77 -2.30 1.17
C ALA A 274 -2.74 -2.50 2.32
N HIS A 275 -4.00 -2.08 2.13
CA HIS A 275 -5.03 -2.16 3.15
C HIS A 275 -5.66 -3.54 3.31
N ALA A 276 -5.16 -4.57 2.61
CA ALA A 276 -5.63 -5.94 2.78
C ALA A 276 -4.53 -6.94 2.43
N VAL A 277 -3.75 -7.31 3.44
CA VAL A 277 -2.65 -8.26 3.32
C VAL A 277 -2.80 -9.36 4.36
N TYR A 278 -2.45 -10.59 4.01
CA TYR A 278 -2.23 -11.65 4.99
C TYR A 278 -0.82 -12.19 4.88
N ALA A 279 -0.17 -12.29 6.03
CA ALA A 279 1.18 -12.79 6.20
C ALA A 279 1.15 -14.01 7.13
N PRO A 280 1.49 -15.22 6.65
CA PRO A 280 1.54 -16.39 7.49
C PRO A 280 2.75 -16.34 8.45
N ALA A 281 2.70 -17.06 9.57
CA ALA A 281 3.83 -17.21 10.49
C ALA A 281 4.92 -18.13 9.91
N THR A 282 5.63 -17.63 8.89
CA THR A 282 6.68 -18.37 8.18
C THR A 282 7.94 -17.51 8.05
N PRO A 283 9.13 -18.12 7.94
CA PRO A 283 10.37 -17.37 7.71
C PRO A 283 10.31 -16.50 6.44
N GLN A 284 9.64 -16.97 5.38
CA GLN A 284 9.50 -16.24 4.11
C GLN A 284 8.65 -14.98 4.29
N ALA A 285 7.51 -15.08 4.99
CA ALA A 285 6.66 -13.95 5.29
C ALA A 285 7.36 -12.93 6.20
N LEU A 286 8.07 -13.40 7.22
CA LEU A 286 8.87 -12.54 8.10
C LEU A 286 9.95 -11.78 7.31
N ALA A 287 10.64 -12.47 6.41
CA ALA A 287 11.65 -11.87 5.57
C ALA A 287 11.03 -10.83 4.60
N TYR A 288 9.84 -11.10 4.06
CA TYR A 288 9.14 -10.14 3.20
C TYR A 288 8.68 -8.90 3.97
N LEU A 289 8.09 -9.06 5.16
CA LEU A 289 7.74 -7.93 6.03
C LEU A 289 8.98 -7.13 6.46
N THR A 290 10.11 -7.80 6.68
CA THR A 290 11.38 -7.12 6.94
C THR A 290 11.79 -6.22 5.78
N LEU A 291 11.65 -6.65 4.53
CA LEU A 291 11.91 -5.79 3.37
C LEU A 291 10.94 -4.60 3.32
N ILE A 292 9.66 -4.80 3.63
CA ILE A 292 8.69 -3.70 3.70
C ILE A 292 9.11 -2.69 4.77
N CYS A 293 9.48 -3.16 5.97
CA CYS A 293 9.98 -2.30 7.04
C CYS A 293 11.25 -1.55 6.63
N ASP A 294 12.23 -2.22 6.02
CA ASP A 294 13.45 -1.60 5.49
C ASP A 294 13.12 -0.51 4.46
N TYR A 295 12.15 -0.76 3.59
CA TYR A 295 11.68 0.21 2.60
C TYR A 295 11.07 1.46 3.25
N VAL A 296 10.21 1.26 4.25
CA VAL A 296 9.58 2.35 5.01
C VAL A 296 10.66 3.18 5.71
N ARG A 297 11.63 2.53 6.36
CA ARG A 297 12.78 3.21 6.98
C ARG A 297 13.58 4.02 5.96
N LEU A 298 13.83 3.47 4.77
CA LEU A 298 14.58 4.15 3.70
C LEU A 298 13.95 5.48 3.31
N PHE A 299 12.64 5.52 3.09
CA PHE A 299 11.97 6.76 2.66
C PHE A 299 11.82 7.76 3.79
N PHE A 300 11.51 7.32 5.02
CA PHE A 300 11.43 8.26 6.13
C PHE A 300 12.80 8.77 6.62
N SER A 301 13.89 8.04 6.34
CA SER A 301 15.25 8.55 6.58
C SER A 301 15.69 9.64 5.60
N ARG A 302 15.03 9.71 4.43
CA ARG A 302 15.43 10.55 3.30
C ARG A 302 14.40 11.61 2.94
N SER A 303 13.29 11.67 3.66
CA SER A 303 12.27 12.68 3.42
C SER A 303 12.82 14.04 3.82
N HIS A 304 12.97 14.93 2.85
CA HIS A 304 13.41 16.32 3.00
C HIS A 304 12.24 17.29 2.79
N GLY A 305 11.02 16.86 3.15
CA GLY A 305 9.80 17.65 3.00
C GLY A 305 9.03 17.39 1.71
N GLU A 306 9.38 16.35 0.95
CA GLU A 306 8.56 15.89 -0.16
C GLU A 306 7.22 15.33 0.32
N ASP A 307 6.17 15.56 -0.47
CA ASP A 307 4.87 14.94 -0.26
C ASP A 307 4.98 13.44 -0.61
N LEU A 308 5.18 12.62 0.42
CA LEU A 308 5.29 11.18 0.30
C LEU A 308 3.90 10.54 0.38
N TRP A 309 3.56 9.76 -0.63
CA TRP A 309 2.29 9.04 -0.70
C TRP A 309 2.49 7.61 -1.19
N TRP A 310 1.56 6.71 -0.86
CA TRP A 310 1.60 5.29 -1.23
C TRP A 310 2.90 4.56 -0.88
N ILE A 311 3.56 4.96 0.22
CA ILE A 311 4.83 4.37 0.65
C ILE A 311 4.66 2.87 0.91
N ASP A 312 3.64 2.50 1.68
CA ASP A 312 3.35 1.10 2.02
C ASP A 312 3.02 0.24 0.80
N GLN A 313 2.24 0.79 -0.13
CA GLN A 313 1.88 0.13 -1.38
C GLN A 313 3.10 -0.09 -2.28
N ASN A 314 3.96 0.93 -2.41
CA ASN A 314 5.24 0.80 -3.11
C ASN A 314 6.18 -0.17 -2.40
N ALA A 315 6.25 -0.12 -1.08
CA ALA A 315 7.09 -1.01 -0.27
C ALA A 315 6.77 -2.47 -0.55
N MET A 316 5.49 -2.84 -0.62
CA MET A 316 5.07 -4.19 -1.00
C MET A 316 5.53 -4.55 -2.41
N PHE A 317 5.27 -3.70 -3.41
CA PHE A 317 5.64 -4.00 -4.79
C PHE A 317 7.16 -4.19 -4.96
N PHE A 318 7.95 -3.25 -4.46
CA PHE A 318 9.40 -3.31 -4.63
C PHE A 318 10.03 -4.40 -3.76
N SER A 319 9.44 -4.77 -2.63
CA SER A 319 9.82 -5.96 -1.86
C SER A 319 9.46 -7.24 -2.60
N TYR A 320 8.33 -7.28 -3.31
CA TYR A 320 7.90 -8.44 -4.10
C TYR A 320 8.88 -8.71 -5.25
N LEU A 321 9.42 -7.66 -5.88
CA LEU A 321 10.44 -7.79 -6.92
C LEU A 321 11.77 -8.40 -6.42
N GLN A 322 12.01 -8.43 -5.11
CA GLN A 322 13.21 -9.02 -4.51
C GLN A 322 13.05 -10.50 -4.15
N ARG A 323 11.86 -11.08 -4.37
CA ARG A 323 11.53 -12.44 -3.91
C ARG A 323 11.43 -13.45 -5.05
N PRO A 324 11.65 -14.76 -4.76
CA PRO A 324 11.41 -15.84 -5.70
C PRO A 324 9.94 -15.93 -6.11
N PRO A 325 9.64 -16.33 -7.36
CA PRO A 325 8.28 -16.69 -7.77
C PRO A 325 7.70 -17.81 -6.89
N GLY A 326 6.41 -17.73 -6.55
CA GLY A 326 5.66 -18.82 -5.90
C GLY A 326 5.42 -18.69 -4.39
N GLU A 327 6.07 -17.75 -3.71
CA GLU A 327 5.85 -17.43 -2.28
C GLU A 327 4.53 -16.67 -2.02
N PHE A 328 3.93 -16.14 -3.08
CA PHE A 328 2.74 -15.29 -3.03
C PHE A 328 1.54 -15.98 -3.68
N ALA A 329 0.37 -15.65 -3.18
CA ALA A 329 -0.92 -15.93 -3.79
C ALA A 329 -1.77 -14.65 -3.82
N ASN A 330 -2.67 -14.57 -4.80
CA ASN A 330 -3.61 -13.48 -4.86
C ASN A 330 -4.73 -13.70 -3.83
N LEU A 331 -4.92 -12.71 -2.96
CA LEU A 331 -6.05 -12.67 -2.03
C LEU A 331 -7.35 -12.52 -2.82
N PRO A 332 -8.25 -13.52 -2.87
CA PRO A 332 -9.41 -13.46 -3.75
C PRO A 332 -10.35 -12.33 -3.33
N GLY A 333 -10.33 -11.21 -4.06
CA GLY A 333 -11.05 -9.99 -3.65
C GLY A 333 -12.56 -10.18 -3.47
N LYS A 334 -13.19 -11.10 -4.22
CA LYS A 334 -14.60 -11.46 -3.99
C LYS A 334 -14.80 -12.12 -2.62
N LEU A 335 -13.95 -13.09 -2.28
CA LEU A 335 -14.00 -13.79 -1.00
C LEU A 335 -13.72 -12.81 0.15
N LEU A 336 -12.72 -11.93 -0.01
CA LEU A 336 -12.40 -10.91 0.97
C LEU A 336 -13.60 -9.99 1.24
N LYS A 337 -14.30 -9.52 0.20
CA LYS A 337 -15.49 -8.66 0.34
C LYS A 337 -16.67 -9.33 1.06
N GLU A 338 -16.69 -10.65 1.17
CA GLU A 338 -17.70 -11.38 1.96
C GLU A 338 -17.39 -11.33 3.47
N HIS A 339 -16.15 -11.03 3.84
CA HIS A 339 -15.66 -11.02 5.23
C HIS A 339 -15.43 -9.62 5.78
N LEU A 340 -15.28 -8.62 4.91
CA LEU A 340 -15.06 -7.24 5.35
C LEU A 340 -15.56 -6.19 4.37
N THR A 341 -15.87 -5.05 4.95
CA THR A 341 -16.23 -3.81 4.27
C THR A 341 -15.20 -2.73 4.59
N PHE A 342 -14.82 -1.96 3.57
CA PHE A 342 -14.07 -0.71 3.71
C PHE A 342 -14.93 0.44 3.15
N PRO A 343 -14.86 1.65 3.74
CA PRO A 343 -15.28 2.86 3.07
C PRO A 343 -14.56 2.99 1.72
N LYS A 344 -15.27 3.47 0.69
CA LYS A 344 -14.58 3.82 -0.56
C LYS A 344 -13.70 5.06 -0.34
N MET A 345 -12.65 5.20 -1.14
CA MET A 345 -11.65 6.28 -1.04
C MET A 345 -12.24 7.70 -1.03
N PHE A 346 -13.42 7.91 -1.62
CA PHE A 346 -14.11 9.21 -1.70
C PHE A 346 -15.47 9.20 -0.99
N GLU A 347 -15.78 8.13 -0.26
CA GLU A 347 -17.00 8.04 0.51
C GLU A 347 -16.76 8.63 1.90
N ASP A 348 -17.83 9.21 2.46
CA ASP A 348 -17.83 9.62 3.84
C ASP A 348 -17.70 8.36 4.72
N LYS A 349 -16.54 8.22 5.36
CA LYS A 349 -16.22 7.04 6.17
C LYS A 349 -17.23 6.84 7.30
N ASP A 350 -17.77 7.91 7.89
CA ASP A 350 -18.74 7.77 8.97
C ASP A 350 -20.05 7.17 8.45
N LYS A 351 -20.50 7.59 7.27
CA LYS A 351 -21.74 7.07 6.65
C LYS A 351 -21.58 5.64 6.13
N ALA A 352 -20.44 5.35 5.50
CA ALA A 352 -20.16 4.01 4.96
C ALA A 352 -20.18 2.95 6.06
N LEU A 353 -19.76 3.32 7.26
CA LEU A 353 -19.56 2.41 8.38
C LEU A 353 -20.75 2.30 9.34
N GLN A 354 -21.69 3.25 9.29
CA GLN A 354 -22.96 3.19 10.02
C GLN A 354 -24.06 2.41 9.28
N SER A 355 -23.87 2.09 8.00
CA SER A 355 -24.84 1.32 7.22
C SER A 355 -24.77 -0.16 7.62
N PRO A 356 -25.89 -0.83 7.98
CA PRO A 356 -25.90 -2.17 8.56
C PRO A 356 -25.11 -3.22 7.80
#